data_AF-A0A949YAV6-F1
#
_entry.id   AF-A0A949YAV6-F1
#
_cell.length_a   1.000
_cell.length_b   1.000
_cell.length_c   1.000
_cell.angle_alpha   90.00
_cell.angle_beta   90.00
_cell.angle_gamma   90.00
#
_symmetry.space_group_name_H-M   'P 1'
#
loop_
_entity.id
_entity.type
_entity.pdbx_description
1 polymer ?
#
loop_
_entity_poly.entity_id
_entity_poly.type
_entity_poly.pdbx_seq_one_letter_code
_entity_poly.pdbx_strand_id
1 'polypeptide(L)'
;MKKLITTAALVSLSALAQFVTPARAADTTSSDCFKPFSPQTKTLQFKAKKPPYRVALANGYIGNTWRIEMIKCLQQYAEDPQIKPLIKELKIVSTGTDVAA
;
A
#
# COMPACT_ATOMS: atom_id res chain seq x y z
N MET A 1 -59.44 -17.88 3.01
CA MET A 1 -58.96 -17.34 1.70
C MET A 1 -58.28 -16.02 2.01
N LYS A 2 -56.98 -16.03 2.36
CA LYS A 2 -55.82 -15.96 1.46
C LYS A 2 -55.75 -14.65 0.67
N LYS A 3 -54.76 -13.84 1.07
CA LYS A 3 -53.95 -12.92 0.26
C LYS A 3 -54.64 -11.67 -0.28
N LEU A 4 -54.53 -10.55 0.43
CA LEU A 4 -54.50 -9.23 -0.22
C LEU A 4 -53.74 -8.18 0.60
N ILE A 5 -52.50 -8.50 0.98
CA ILE A 5 -51.50 -7.49 1.36
C ILE A 5 -50.21 -7.95 0.69
N THR A 6 -50.00 -7.51 -0.55
CA THR A 6 -48.83 -7.92 -1.34
C THR A 6 -48.23 -6.68 -1.97
N THR A 7 -46.97 -6.43 -1.60
CA THR A 7 -45.92 -5.85 -2.45
C THR A 7 -45.98 -4.36 -2.82
N ALA A 8 -46.02 -3.45 -1.84
CA ALA A 8 -45.57 -2.07 -2.07
C ALA A 8 -44.57 -1.53 -1.03
N ALA A 9 -44.39 -2.20 0.12
CA ALA A 9 -43.52 -1.70 1.20
C ALA A 9 -42.10 -2.32 1.23
N LEU A 10 -41.74 -3.18 0.26
CA LEU A 10 -40.52 -4.00 0.31
C LEU A 10 -39.38 -3.51 -0.60
N VAL A 11 -39.45 -2.30 -1.16
CA VAL A 11 -38.39 -1.74 -2.03
C VAL A 11 -37.50 -0.73 -1.30
N SER A 12 -37.81 -0.34 -0.06
CA SER A 12 -37.15 0.81 0.57
C SER A 12 -35.95 0.50 1.48
N LEU A 13 -35.55 -0.77 1.66
CA LEU A 13 -34.50 -1.16 2.63
C LEU A 13 -33.19 -1.65 1.99
N SER A 14 -32.93 -1.34 0.71
CA SER A 14 -31.68 -1.68 0.04
C SER A 14 -30.71 -0.51 -0.12
N ALA A 15 -31.04 0.68 0.38
CA ALA A 15 -30.14 1.82 0.43
C ALA A 15 -29.38 1.87 1.77
N LEU A 16 -28.71 0.78 2.16
CA LEU A 16 -27.59 0.89 3.10
C LEU A 16 -26.47 1.60 2.34
N ALA A 17 -26.47 2.93 2.44
CA ALA A 17 -25.37 3.77 2.00
C ALA A 17 -24.06 3.15 2.48
N GLN A 18 -23.18 2.85 1.53
CA GLN A 18 -21.82 2.41 1.80
C GLN A 18 -21.06 3.58 2.41
N PHE A 19 -21.28 3.85 3.69
CA PHE A 19 -20.48 4.80 4.43
C PHE A 19 -19.07 4.20 4.52
N VAL A 20 -18.13 4.82 3.81
CA VAL A 20 -16.71 4.55 3.98
C VAL A 20 -16.36 4.97 5.40
N THR A 21 -16.18 4.01 6.31
CA THR A 21 -15.66 4.27 7.64
C THR A 21 -14.25 4.86 7.49
N PRO A 22 -13.97 6.04 8.08
CA PRO A 22 -12.64 6.62 8.02
C PRO A 22 -11.66 5.70 8.75
N ALA A 23 -10.50 5.48 8.15
CA ALA A 23 -9.46 4.65 8.75
C ALA A 23 -9.01 5.21 10.11
N ARG A 24 -8.81 4.32 11.06
CA ARG A 24 -8.35 4.59 12.42
C ARG A 24 -6.97 3.99 12.62
N ALA A 25 -6.22 4.53 13.58
CA ALA A 25 -4.91 3.98 13.93
C ALA A 25 -4.98 2.50 14.35
N ALA A 26 -6.09 2.10 14.98
CA ALA A 26 -6.37 0.72 15.36
C ALA A 26 -6.54 -0.24 14.15
N ASP A 27 -6.80 0.29 12.96
CA ASP A 27 -6.95 -0.51 11.74
C ASP A 27 -5.59 -0.80 11.06
N THR A 28 -4.50 -0.21 11.57
CA THR A 28 -3.16 -0.39 11.01
C THR A 28 -2.52 -1.69 11.51
N THR A 29 -1.61 -2.26 10.71
CA THR A 29 -0.84 -3.43 11.11
C THR A 29 -0.07 -3.13 12.39
N SER A 30 -0.17 -3.99 13.40
CA SER A 30 0.52 -3.86 14.68
C SER A 30 0.23 -2.54 15.41
N SER A 31 -1.05 -2.18 15.57
CA SER A 31 -1.51 -0.98 16.27
C SER A 31 -0.96 -0.82 17.69
N ASP A 32 -0.64 -1.93 18.35
CA ASP A 32 -0.06 -1.93 19.70
C ASP A 32 1.42 -1.50 19.70
N CYS A 33 2.12 -1.70 18.58
CA CYS A 33 3.51 -1.30 18.38
C CYS A 33 3.64 0.11 17.78
N PHE A 34 2.78 0.45 16.82
CA PHE A 34 2.85 1.71 16.08
C PHE A 34 1.78 2.70 16.55
N LYS A 35 2.03 3.31 17.72
CA LYS A 35 1.13 4.33 18.27
C LYS A 35 1.22 5.63 17.46
N PRO A 36 0.07 6.30 17.22
CA PRO A 36 0.09 7.63 16.61
C PRO A 36 0.81 8.63 17.51
N PHE A 37 1.50 9.60 16.91
CA PHE A 37 2.25 10.63 17.64
C PHE A 37 1.35 11.44 18.60
N SER A 38 0.14 11.77 18.14
CA SER A 38 -0.92 12.39 18.94
C SER A 38 -2.31 11.86 18.56
N PRO A 39 -3.35 12.07 19.39
CA PRO A 39 -4.72 11.68 19.05
C PRO A 39 -5.27 12.29 17.75
N GLN A 40 -4.69 13.39 17.29
CA GLN A 40 -5.08 14.09 16.06
C GLN A 40 -4.33 13.58 14.82
N THR A 41 -3.42 12.61 14.97
CA THR A 41 -2.67 12.03 13.86
C THR A 41 -3.62 11.36 12.88
N LYS A 42 -3.64 11.85 11.64
CA LYS A 42 -4.49 11.29 10.59
C LYS A 42 -3.97 9.92 10.16
N THR A 43 -4.86 8.94 10.05
CA THR A 43 -4.53 7.64 9.45
C THR A 43 -4.67 7.76 7.94
N LEU A 44 -3.64 7.38 7.21
CA LEU A 44 -3.66 7.35 5.75
C LEU A 44 -4.14 5.98 5.30
N GLN A 45 -5.18 5.95 4.48
CA GLN A 45 -5.68 4.73 3.86
C GLN A 45 -5.59 4.85 2.35
N PHE A 46 -4.95 3.86 1.74
CA PHE A 46 -4.83 3.76 0.30
C PHE A 46 -5.52 2.49 -0.17
N LYS A 47 -6.16 2.53 -1.34
CA LYS A 47 -6.68 1.33 -1.98
C LYS A 47 -5.52 0.38 -2.27
N ALA A 48 -5.64 -0.88 -1.84
CA ALA A 48 -4.64 -1.90 -2.09
C ALA A 48 -4.36 -2.02 -3.60
N LYS A 49 -3.08 -1.94 -3.96
CA LYS A 49 -2.62 -2.20 -5.33
C LYS A 49 -2.47 -3.70 -5.51
N LYS A 50 -2.68 -4.18 -6.74
CA LYS A 50 -2.42 -5.57 -7.13
C LYS A 50 -1.12 -5.65 -7.93
N PRO A 51 -0.38 -6.77 -7.87
CA PRO A 51 0.79 -6.96 -8.72
C PRO A 51 0.39 -7.01 -10.21
N PRO A 52 1.33 -6.75 -11.14
CA PRO A 52 2.73 -6.43 -10.88
C PRO A 52 2.94 -4.94 -10.54
N TYR A 53 3.77 -4.67 -9.53
CA TYR A 53 3.99 -3.36 -8.93
C TYR A 53 5.08 -2.56 -9.66
N ARG A 54 4.93 -1.24 -9.66
CA ARG A 54 6.00 -0.31 -10.05
C ARG A 54 6.65 0.20 -8.76
N VAL A 55 7.93 -0.12 -8.58
CA VAL A 55 8.70 0.19 -7.37
C VAL A 55 9.77 1.20 -7.73
N ALA A 56 9.90 2.26 -6.93
CA ALA A 56 10.94 3.26 -7.11
C ALA A 56 11.78 3.39 -5.83
N LEU A 57 13.10 3.35 -5.98
CA LEU A 57 14.06 3.67 -4.94
C LEU A 57 14.71 5.01 -5.27
N ALA A 58 14.39 6.04 -4.49
CA ALA A 58 15.07 7.33 -4.55
C ALA A 58 16.19 7.35 -3.50
N ASN A 59 17.43 7.46 -3.95
CA ASN A 59 18.63 7.38 -3.13
C ASN A 59 19.39 8.72 -3.16
N GLY A 60 19.58 9.34 -1.99
CA GLY A 60 20.36 10.56 -1.83
C GLY A 60 21.85 10.27 -1.69
N TYR A 61 22.57 9.99 -2.77
CA TYR A 61 23.90 9.38 -2.69
C TYR A 61 25.10 10.30 -2.94
N ILE A 62 26.07 10.24 -2.03
CA ILE A 62 27.45 10.71 -2.22
C ILE A 62 28.39 9.66 -1.61
N GLY A 63 29.00 8.79 -2.42
CA GLY A 63 30.22 8.03 -2.06
C GLY A 63 30.17 6.98 -0.93
N ASN A 64 29.01 6.57 -0.41
CA ASN A 64 28.89 5.53 0.60
C ASN A 64 28.73 4.06 0.10
N THR A 65 29.77 3.24 0.25
CA THR A 65 29.77 1.82 -0.18
C THR A 65 28.59 0.98 0.32
N TRP A 66 28.07 1.20 1.53
CA TRP A 66 26.92 0.40 2.01
C TRP A 66 25.64 0.62 1.21
N ARG A 67 25.44 1.82 0.64
CA ARG A 67 24.26 2.11 -0.19
C ARG A 67 24.37 1.46 -1.58
N ILE A 68 25.58 1.35 -2.12
CA ILE A 68 25.83 0.61 -3.37
C ILE A 68 25.45 -0.86 -3.17
N GLU A 69 25.92 -1.48 -2.10
CA GLU A 69 25.61 -2.88 -1.80
C GLU A 69 24.11 -3.09 -1.54
N MET A 70 23.45 -2.16 -0.85
CA MET A 70 21.99 -2.19 -0.69
C MET A 70 21.26 -2.16 -2.05
N ILE A 71 21.69 -1.32 -2.99
CA ILE A 71 21.08 -1.25 -4.33
C ILE A 71 21.30 -2.55 -5.10
N LYS A 72 22.51 -3.12 -5.08
CA LYS A 72 22.81 -4.41 -5.72
C LYS A 72 21.96 -5.54 -5.15
N CYS A 73 21.83 -5.61 -3.82
CA CYS A 73 20.96 -6.56 -3.15
C CYS A 73 19.50 -6.40 -3.57
N LEU A 74 18.99 -5.17 -3.68
CA LEU A 74 17.63 -4.91 -4.15
C LEU A 74 17.42 -5.35 -5.60
N GLN A 75 18.39 -5.07 -6.47
CA GLN A 75 18.34 -5.49 -7.87
C GLN A 75 18.31 -7.01 -7.98
N GLN A 76 19.14 -7.73 -7.22
CA GLN A 76 19.09 -9.19 -7.19
C GLN A 76 17.80 -9.73 -6.60
N TYR A 77 17.29 -9.14 -5.54
CA TYR A 77 16.00 -9.53 -4.96
C TYR A 77 14.84 -9.35 -5.94
N ALA A 78 14.88 -8.32 -6.79
CA ALA A 78 13.88 -8.11 -7.82
C ALA A 78 13.91 -9.16 -8.95
N GLU A 79 15.06 -9.83 -9.14
CA GLU A 79 15.23 -10.91 -10.11
C GLU A 79 14.91 -12.31 -9.53
N ASP A 80 14.71 -12.42 -8.22
CA ASP A 80 14.31 -13.67 -7.58
C ASP A 80 13.04 -14.26 -8.26
N PRO A 81 12.99 -15.56 -8.58
CA PRO A 81 11.86 -16.17 -9.32
C PRO A 81 10.50 -15.97 -8.67
N GLN A 82 10.43 -15.82 -7.34
CA GLN A 82 9.18 -15.60 -6.60
C GLN A 82 8.76 -14.13 -6.62
N ILE A 83 9.72 -13.21 -6.76
CA ILE A 83 9.51 -11.76 -6.68
C ILE A 83 9.35 -11.13 -8.05
N LYS A 84 10.11 -11.60 -9.05
CA LYS A 84 10.09 -11.09 -10.42
C LYS A 84 8.70 -10.99 -11.04
N PRO A 85 7.77 -11.96 -10.86
CA PRO A 85 6.40 -11.84 -11.38
C PRO A 85 5.58 -10.73 -10.70
N LEU A 86 6.00 -10.29 -9.52
CA LEU A 86 5.34 -9.23 -8.75
C LEU A 86 5.82 -7.84 -9.12
N ILE A 87 6.91 -7.69 -9.88
CA ILE A 87 7.49 -6.38 -10.22
C ILE A 87 7.33 -6.11 -11.71
N LYS A 88 6.59 -5.04 -12.03
CA LYS A 88 6.46 -4.52 -13.40
C LYS A 88 7.66 -3.68 -13.79
N GLU A 89 8.16 -2.89 -12.86
CA GLU A 89 9.25 -1.93 -13.06
C GLU A 89 9.95 -1.69 -11.72
N LEU A 90 11.26 -1.82 -11.68
CA LEU A 90 12.11 -1.30 -10.61
C LEU A 90 12.91 -0.11 -11.16
N LYS A 91 12.64 1.09 -10.64
CA LYS A 91 13.36 2.31 -11.01
C LYS A 91 14.23 2.79 -9.85
N ILE A 92 15.52 2.85 -10.06
CA ILE A 92 16.48 3.41 -9.09
C ILE A 92 16.88 4.79 -9.57
N VAL A 93 16.77 5.78 -8.68
CA VAL A 93 17.16 7.16 -8.93
C VAL A 93 18.16 7.56 -7.85
N SER A 94 19.43 7.63 -8.19
CA SER A 94 20.47 8.18 -7.33
C SER A 94 20.67 9.66 -7.65
N THR A 95 20.63 10.52 -6.63
CA THR A 95 21.05 11.91 -6.79
C THR A 95 22.54 12.02 -6.48
N GLY A 96 23.38 12.30 -7.48
CA GLY A 96 24.84 12.39 -7.33
C GLY A 96 25.59 11.49 -8.31
N THR A 97 26.93 11.47 -8.23
CA THR A 97 27.75 10.55 -9.01
C THR A 97 27.91 9.26 -8.20
N ASP A 98 27.24 8.20 -8.63
CA ASP A 98 27.55 6.86 -8.13
C ASP A 98 29.02 6.58 -8.49
N VAL A 99 29.85 6.28 -7.48
CA VAL A 99 31.21 5.78 -7.75
C VAL A 99 30.99 4.48 -8.52
N ALA A 100 31.45 4.42 -9.77
CA ALA A 100 31.30 3.23 -10.59
C ALA A 100 31.76 2.02 -9.77
N ALA A 101 30.83 1.11 -9.50
CA ALA A 101 31.11 -0.13 -8.80
C ALA A 101 31.83 -1.11 -9.72
#